data_AF-A0A836RI19-F1
#
_entry.id   AF-A0A836RI19-F1
#
_cell.length_a   1.000
_cell.length_b   1.000
_cell.length_c   1.000
_cell.angle_alpha   90.00
_cell.angle_beta   90.00
_cell.angle_gamma   90.00
#
_symmetry.space_group_name_H-M   'P 1'
#
loop_
_entity.id
_entity.type
_entity.pdbx_description
1 polymer ?
#
loop_
_entity_poly.entity_id
_entity_poly.type
_entity_poly.pdbx_seq_one_letter_code
_entity_poly.pdbx_strand_id
1 'polypeptide(L)'
;MIEAMSVGATPGIHLQILQHVHSEALAELLATVYEQVATVTGAAQTLPPPAFVPVVKPNAVLVIAAGDDLPSILELIDELDRPVDPRTQFAVFRLKNAIASQVVTMLESFYEDRSGLGARVRAVADMRTNAVVVQAEPNDLREVTLLIQKIDQEASEAVNDIKIFPLKNALAEELANLINQAIQSVLSPATTAGTAGQPQIAAAARVAQELQEAKSAILQFLAVEGEKQKLVRSGILADIRITPDPRTNSLVVTAPPESMDLIEALIKYLDRPAEQVAEIKIFTLQNASAQTVAEILDALFEDTLSGDGETGIRLAGSEDATSALVGLRFSVDTRTNSLIAIGGADALSVVEAIVLRLDQGDLRQRRSEVIRLKNSAAEDA
;
A
#
# COMPACT_ATOMS: atom_id res chain seq x y z
N MET A 1 -35.28 1.05 78.27
CA MET A 1 -36.02 0.90 76.99
C MET A 1 -35.11 1.26 75.82
N ILE A 2 -33.95 0.60 75.72
CA ILE A 2 -32.96 0.73 74.62
C ILE A 2 -32.35 -0.66 74.31
N GLU A 3 -32.35 -1.58 75.29
CA GLU A 3 -31.82 -2.95 75.14
C GLU A 3 -32.66 -3.87 74.22
N ALA A 4 -33.93 -3.53 73.95
CA ALA A 4 -34.80 -4.33 73.08
C ALA A 4 -34.67 -4.04 71.58
N MET A 5 -33.90 -3.01 71.17
CA MET A 5 -33.65 -2.71 69.75
C MET A 5 -32.28 -3.23 69.25
N SER A 6 -31.48 -3.84 70.13
CA SER A 6 -30.15 -4.39 69.80
C SER A 6 -30.16 -5.91 69.57
N VAL A 7 -31.33 -6.50 69.32
CA VAL A 7 -31.48 -7.95 69.05
C VAL A 7 -31.76 -8.25 67.56
N GLY A 8 -32.03 -7.22 66.74
CA GLY A 8 -32.45 -7.41 65.34
C GLY A 8 -31.34 -7.56 64.29
N ALA A 9 -30.06 -7.55 64.65
CA ALA A 9 -28.98 -7.47 63.66
C ALA A 9 -27.90 -8.54 63.85
N THR A 10 -28.28 -9.79 64.08
CA THR A 10 -27.36 -10.90 63.79
C THR A 10 -27.32 -11.09 62.27
N PRO A 11 -26.21 -10.77 61.57
CA PRO A 11 -26.11 -11.04 60.14
C PRO A 11 -26.19 -12.55 59.92
N GLY A 12 -27.14 -12.97 59.08
CA GLY A 12 -27.25 -14.35 58.64
C GLY A 12 -26.24 -14.58 57.52
N ILE A 13 -25.42 -15.61 57.65
CA ILE A 13 -24.51 -16.06 56.59
C ILE A 13 -25.13 -17.29 55.95
N HIS A 14 -25.45 -17.21 54.66
CA HIS A 14 -25.99 -18.34 53.91
C HIS A 14 -25.17 -18.60 52.66
N LEU A 15 -24.81 -19.86 52.43
CA LEU A 15 -24.10 -20.30 51.24
C LEU A 15 -25.10 -20.97 50.29
N GLN A 16 -25.34 -20.36 49.12
CA GLN A 16 -26.19 -20.94 48.09
C GLN A 16 -25.33 -21.48 46.95
N ILE A 17 -25.51 -22.76 46.61
CA ILE A 17 -24.84 -23.40 45.46
C ILE A 17 -25.66 -23.11 44.22
N LEU A 18 -25.03 -22.54 43.19
CA LEU A 18 -25.68 -22.19 41.92
C LEU A 18 -25.47 -23.30 40.90
N GLN A 19 -26.54 -23.68 40.20
CA GLN A 19 -26.52 -24.77 39.23
C GLN A 19 -26.38 -24.28 37.79
N HIS A 20 -26.92 -23.11 37.46
CA HIS A 20 -27.08 -22.65 36.08
C HIS A 20 -26.43 -21.28 35.81
N VAL A 21 -26.32 -20.42 36.82
CA VAL A 21 -25.74 -19.07 36.68
C VAL A 21 -24.33 -18.99 37.29
N HIS A 22 -23.46 -18.16 36.70
CA HIS A 22 -22.12 -17.89 37.22
C HIS A 22 -22.17 -17.04 38.50
N SER A 23 -21.45 -17.46 39.55
CA SER A 23 -21.46 -16.79 40.85
C SER A 23 -20.99 -15.33 40.83
N GLU A 24 -20.02 -15.00 39.97
CA GLU A 24 -19.45 -13.66 39.83
C GLU A 24 -20.47 -12.65 39.26
N ALA A 25 -21.12 -13.01 38.15
CA ALA A 25 -22.11 -12.15 37.49
C ALA A 25 -23.36 -11.94 38.36
N LEU A 26 -23.80 -12.99 39.06
CA LEU A 26 -24.95 -12.92 39.95
C LEU A 26 -24.65 -12.05 41.19
N ALA A 27 -23.47 -12.19 41.79
CA ALA A 27 -23.06 -11.38 42.94
C ALA A 27 -22.96 -9.88 42.60
N GLU A 28 -22.44 -9.53 41.41
CA GLU A 28 -22.35 -8.14 40.93
C GLU A 28 -23.75 -7.54 40.68
N LEU A 29 -24.65 -8.30 40.06
CA LEU A 29 -26.03 -7.87 39.83
C LEU A 29 -26.77 -7.65 41.17
N LEU A 30 -26.67 -8.60 42.11
CA LEU A 30 -27.31 -8.45 43.41
C LEU A 30 -26.74 -7.27 44.20
N ALA A 31 -25.43 -7.05 44.16
CA ALA A 31 -24.80 -5.88 44.80
C ALA A 31 -25.34 -4.57 44.23
N THR A 32 -25.41 -4.44 42.90
CA THR A 32 -25.90 -3.22 42.23
C THR A 32 -27.39 -2.96 42.46
N VAL A 33 -28.24 -4.00 42.42
CA VAL A 33 -29.68 -3.86 42.66
C VAL A 33 -29.96 -3.47 44.11
N TYR A 34 -29.31 -4.10 45.09
CA TYR A 34 -29.52 -3.77 46.50
C TYR A 34 -28.91 -2.43 46.89
N GLU A 35 -27.81 -2.00 46.27
CA GLU A 35 -27.28 -0.63 46.42
C GLU A 35 -28.27 0.41 45.89
N GLN A 36 -28.92 0.15 44.75
CA GLN A 36 -29.97 1.02 44.20
C GLN A 36 -31.23 1.04 45.07
N VAL A 37 -31.65 -0.11 45.60
CA VAL A 37 -32.79 -0.16 46.54
C VAL A 37 -32.45 0.55 47.85
N ALA A 38 -31.24 0.41 48.37
CA ALA A 38 -30.80 1.11 49.58
C ALA A 38 -30.77 2.64 49.40
N THR A 39 -30.36 3.12 48.23
CA THR A 39 -30.38 4.56 47.90
C THR A 39 -31.80 5.11 47.72
N VAL A 40 -32.71 4.35 47.10
CA VAL A 40 -34.12 4.74 46.92
C VAL A 40 -34.91 4.75 48.23
N THR A 41 -34.64 3.80 49.13
CA THR A 41 -35.39 3.66 50.39
C THR A 41 -34.84 4.56 51.50
N GLY A 42 -33.76 5.31 51.25
CA GLY A 42 -33.12 6.19 52.25
C GLY A 42 -32.55 5.45 53.47
N ALA A 43 -32.45 4.12 53.40
CA ALA A 43 -32.10 3.23 54.51
C ALA A 43 -30.58 3.12 54.77
N ALA A 44 -29.78 3.97 54.11
CA ALA A 44 -28.31 3.92 54.14
C ALA A 44 -27.67 4.20 55.52
N GLN A 45 -28.44 4.51 56.57
CA GLN A 45 -27.89 4.91 57.88
C GLN A 45 -28.22 3.98 59.05
N THR A 46 -29.02 2.93 58.90
CA THR A 46 -29.45 2.12 60.07
C THR A 46 -29.25 0.61 59.95
N LEU A 47 -29.00 0.05 58.77
CA LEU A 47 -28.67 -1.37 58.61
C LEU A 47 -27.38 -1.55 57.79
N PRO A 48 -26.52 -2.53 58.14
CA PRO A 48 -25.37 -2.88 57.30
C PRO A 48 -25.85 -3.34 55.92
N PRO A 49 -25.25 -2.84 54.81
CA PRO A 49 -25.63 -3.26 53.48
C PRO A 49 -25.36 -4.76 53.30
N PRO A 50 -26.21 -5.50 52.57
CA PRO A 50 -25.97 -6.89 52.28
C PRO A 50 -24.69 -7.04 51.44
N ALA A 51 -23.81 -7.96 51.85
CA ALA A 51 -22.59 -8.27 51.12
C ALA A 51 -22.75 -9.61 50.39
N PHE A 52 -22.44 -9.60 49.10
CA PHE A 52 -22.46 -10.79 48.24
C PHE A 52 -21.02 -11.13 47.88
N VAL A 53 -20.56 -12.31 48.29
CA VAL A 53 -19.21 -12.79 47.97
C VAL A 53 -19.32 -14.00 47.03
N PRO A 54 -18.86 -13.89 45.78
CA PRO A 54 -18.86 -15.01 44.87
C PRO A 54 -17.79 -16.03 45.27
N VAL A 55 -18.17 -17.30 45.32
CA VAL A 55 -17.26 -18.44 45.40
C VAL A 55 -17.21 -19.06 44.00
N VAL A 56 -16.04 -18.99 43.37
CA VAL A 56 -15.86 -19.40 41.97
C VAL A 56 -15.74 -20.92 41.85
N LYS A 57 -15.24 -21.60 42.89
CA LYS A 57 -15.08 -23.06 42.98
C LYS A 57 -15.27 -23.54 44.43
N PRO A 58 -16.37 -24.23 44.78
CA PRO A 58 -17.56 -24.55 43.97
C PRO A 58 -18.36 -23.29 43.57
N ASN A 59 -19.12 -23.35 42.48
CA ASN A 59 -19.96 -22.24 41.99
C ASN A 59 -21.09 -21.95 43.00
N ALA A 60 -20.83 -21.02 43.92
CA ALA A 60 -21.74 -20.68 45.00
C ALA A 60 -21.66 -19.19 45.31
N VAL A 61 -22.72 -18.62 45.87
CA VAL A 61 -22.73 -17.23 46.33
C VAL A 61 -22.93 -17.25 47.84
N LEU A 62 -22.00 -16.59 48.54
CA LEU A 62 -22.11 -16.34 49.95
C LEU A 62 -22.89 -15.05 50.14
N VAL A 63 -24.08 -15.17 50.73
CA VAL A 63 -24.95 -14.04 51.03
C VAL A 63 -24.78 -13.70 52.51
N ILE A 64 -24.42 -12.46 52.80
CA ILE A 64 -24.34 -11.91 54.15
C ILE A 64 -25.36 -10.77 54.21
N ALA A 65 -26.52 -11.04 54.81
CA ALA A 65 -27.61 -10.07 54.89
C ALA A 65 -28.29 -10.09 56.27
N ALA A 66 -29.09 -9.07 56.57
CA ALA A 66 -29.95 -9.07 57.75
C ALA A 66 -30.96 -10.23 57.67
N GLY A 67 -31.30 -10.83 58.82
CA GLY A 67 -32.14 -12.03 58.87
C GLY A 67 -33.52 -11.87 58.24
N ASP A 68 -34.04 -10.64 58.18
CA ASP A 68 -35.34 -10.32 57.59
C ASP A 68 -35.30 -10.26 56.04
N ASP A 69 -34.17 -9.92 55.44
CA ASP A 69 -34.01 -9.78 53.98
C ASP A 69 -33.51 -11.07 53.31
N LEU A 70 -32.89 -11.95 54.10
CA LEU A 70 -32.34 -13.23 53.67
C LEU A 70 -33.35 -14.11 52.91
N PRO A 71 -34.59 -14.36 53.38
CA PRO A 71 -35.53 -15.21 52.63
C PRO A 71 -35.92 -14.63 51.26
N SER A 72 -36.07 -13.30 51.15
CA SER A 72 -36.38 -12.62 49.88
C SER A 72 -35.21 -12.70 48.89
N ILE A 73 -33.98 -12.58 49.39
CA ILE A 73 -32.77 -12.73 48.57
C ILE A 73 -32.65 -14.16 48.04
N LEU A 74 -32.95 -15.17 48.87
CA LEU A 74 -32.89 -16.57 48.43
C LEU A 74 -33.94 -16.90 47.36
N GLU A 75 -35.17 -16.40 47.51
CA GLU A 75 -36.21 -16.57 46.49
C GLU A 75 -35.82 -15.91 45.17
N LEU A 76 -35.22 -14.71 45.22
CA LEU A 76 -34.70 -14.03 44.03
C LEU A 76 -33.53 -14.80 43.39
N ILE A 77 -32.62 -15.37 44.19
CA ILE A 77 -31.51 -16.20 43.68
C ILE A 77 -32.05 -17.44 42.97
N ASP A 78 -33.02 -18.14 43.57
CA ASP A 78 -33.63 -19.33 42.97
C ASP A 78 -34.46 -18.98 41.72
N GLU A 79 -35.11 -17.81 41.69
CA GLU A 79 -35.81 -17.31 40.50
C GLU A 79 -34.85 -16.95 39.35
N LEU A 80 -33.64 -16.48 39.68
CA LEU A 80 -32.59 -16.15 38.72
C LEU A 80 -31.77 -17.37 38.28
N ASP A 81 -31.63 -18.41 39.11
CA ASP A 81 -30.92 -19.66 38.80
C ASP A 81 -31.78 -20.62 37.95
N ARG A 82 -32.35 -20.11 36.84
CA ARG A 82 -33.14 -20.91 35.89
C ARG A 82 -32.26 -21.63 34.87
N PRO A 83 -32.64 -22.85 34.44
CA PRO A 83 -31.89 -23.60 33.43
C PRO A 83 -31.95 -22.89 32.08
N VAL A 84 -30.81 -22.35 31.65
CA VAL A 84 -30.60 -21.88 30.27
C VAL A 84 -30.02 -23.03 29.45
N ASP A 85 -30.74 -23.43 28.39
CA ASP A 85 -30.39 -24.61 27.59
C ASP A 85 -29.14 -24.34 26.71
N PRO A 86 -28.02 -25.06 26.91
CA PRO A 86 -26.75 -24.81 26.20
C PRO A 86 -26.82 -25.05 24.68
N ARG A 87 -27.84 -25.77 24.19
CA ARG A 87 -28.04 -25.99 22.74
C ARG A 87 -28.49 -24.75 22.00
N THR A 88 -29.06 -23.79 22.70
CA THR A 88 -29.58 -22.54 22.11
C THR A 88 -28.48 -21.51 21.88
N GLN A 89 -27.25 -21.79 22.36
CA GLN A 89 -26.15 -20.85 22.32
C GLN A 89 -25.17 -21.07 21.15
N PHE A 90 -25.26 -22.18 20.40
CA PHE A 90 -24.30 -22.48 19.33
C PHE A 90 -24.98 -22.57 17.96
N ALA A 91 -24.47 -21.84 16.98
CA ALA A 91 -24.86 -21.95 15.57
C ALA A 91 -23.65 -22.07 14.65
N VAL A 92 -23.80 -22.86 13.59
CA VAL A 92 -22.77 -23.06 12.56
C VAL A 92 -23.26 -22.43 11.26
N PHE A 93 -22.53 -21.43 10.78
CA PHE A 93 -22.82 -20.73 9.53
C PHE A 93 -21.79 -21.12 8.49
N ARG A 94 -22.23 -21.70 7.37
CA ARG A 94 -21.34 -21.94 6.21
C ARG A 94 -21.35 -20.72 5.31
N LEU A 95 -20.18 -20.18 5.02
CA LEU A 95 -19.99 -19.01 4.16
C LEU A 95 -19.77 -19.43 2.71
N LYS A 96 -20.29 -18.67 1.75
CA LYS A 96 -20.12 -18.93 0.32
C LYS A 96 -18.99 -18.09 -0.28
N ASN A 97 -18.94 -16.81 0.05
CA ASN A 97 -18.04 -15.85 -0.58
C ASN A 97 -17.02 -15.29 0.42
N ALA A 98 -17.42 -15.08 1.68
CA ALA A 98 -16.53 -14.55 2.70
C ALA A 98 -15.60 -15.63 3.29
N ILE A 99 -14.40 -15.22 3.72
CA ILE A 99 -13.43 -16.10 4.38
C ILE A 99 -13.72 -16.15 5.89
N ALA A 100 -13.94 -17.36 6.43
CA ALA A 100 -14.33 -17.54 7.84
C ALA A 100 -13.37 -16.88 8.85
N SER A 101 -12.06 -16.88 8.60
CA SER A 101 -11.09 -16.24 9.50
C SER A 101 -11.23 -14.72 9.55
N GLN A 102 -11.51 -14.07 8.41
CA GLN A 102 -11.71 -12.63 8.34
C GLN A 102 -13.03 -12.24 9.03
N VAL A 103 -14.08 -13.04 8.83
CA VAL A 103 -15.38 -12.82 9.48
C VAL A 103 -15.25 -12.94 11.00
N VAL A 104 -14.50 -13.91 11.52
CA VAL A 104 -14.27 -14.04 12.97
C VAL A 104 -13.54 -12.84 13.54
N THR A 105 -12.44 -12.39 12.94
CA THR A 105 -11.72 -11.20 13.42
C THR A 105 -12.61 -9.95 13.39
N MET A 106 -13.44 -9.80 12.35
CA MET A 106 -14.38 -8.70 12.25
C MET A 106 -15.47 -8.78 13.34
N LEU A 107 -16.02 -9.96 13.58
CA LEU A 107 -16.99 -10.20 14.66
C LEU A 107 -16.38 -9.94 16.04
N GLU A 108 -15.16 -10.43 16.30
CA GLU A 108 -14.43 -10.18 17.55
C GLU A 108 -14.24 -8.68 17.75
N SER A 109 -13.73 -7.95 16.75
CA SER A 109 -13.55 -6.49 16.85
C SER A 109 -14.85 -5.72 17.08
N PHE A 110 -15.96 -6.12 16.44
CA PHE A 110 -17.26 -5.46 16.59
C PHE A 110 -17.88 -5.67 17.98
N TYR A 111 -17.67 -6.85 18.57
CA TYR A 111 -18.21 -7.20 19.88
C TYR A 111 -17.25 -6.87 21.03
N GLU A 112 -15.95 -6.67 20.78
CA GLU A 112 -15.00 -6.12 21.76
C GLU A 112 -15.33 -4.66 22.14
N ASP A 113 -15.77 -3.85 21.17
CA ASP A 113 -16.15 -2.44 21.40
C ASP A 113 -17.46 -2.29 22.19
N ARG A 114 -18.33 -3.31 22.19
CA ARG A 114 -19.54 -3.35 23.02
C ARG A 114 -19.19 -3.78 24.46
N SER A 115 -18.61 -2.86 25.22
CA SER A 115 -18.44 -3.03 26.68
C SER A 115 -19.80 -2.94 27.39
N GLY A 116 -20.45 -4.09 27.60
CA GLY A 116 -21.70 -4.23 28.33
C GLY A 116 -21.87 -5.64 28.92
N LEU A 117 -22.77 -5.77 29.90
CA LEU A 117 -23.06 -6.98 30.70
C LEU A 117 -23.63 -8.18 29.91
N GLY A 118 -23.61 -8.14 28.58
CA GLY A 118 -24.11 -9.21 27.71
C GLY A 118 -23.16 -10.40 27.63
N ALA A 119 -23.70 -11.58 27.32
CA ALA A 119 -22.90 -12.76 27.08
C ALA A 119 -21.88 -12.51 25.96
N ARG A 120 -20.59 -12.76 26.23
CA ARG A 120 -19.53 -12.58 25.24
C ARG A 120 -19.79 -13.49 24.05
N VAL A 121 -19.97 -12.89 22.86
CA VAL A 121 -20.04 -13.63 21.60
C VAL A 121 -18.66 -14.23 21.35
N ARG A 122 -18.58 -15.56 21.32
CA ARG A 122 -17.35 -16.27 20.98
C ARG A 122 -17.50 -16.89 19.60
N ALA A 123 -16.75 -16.39 18.64
CA ALA A 123 -16.73 -16.95 17.29
C ALA A 123 -15.45 -17.78 17.08
N VAL A 124 -15.57 -18.89 16.35
CA VAL A 124 -14.43 -19.73 15.94
C VAL A 124 -14.58 -20.08 14.47
N ALA A 125 -13.52 -19.90 13.70
CA ALA A 125 -13.49 -20.24 12.28
C ALA A 125 -13.08 -21.71 12.08
N ASP A 126 -13.88 -22.48 11.36
CA ASP A 126 -13.46 -23.76 10.76
C ASP A 126 -13.02 -23.51 9.32
N MET A 127 -11.70 -23.39 9.14
CA MET A 127 -11.08 -23.14 7.83
C MET A 127 -11.32 -24.26 6.82
N ARG A 128 -11.52 -25.51 7.29
CA ARG A 128 -11.67 -26.66 6.39
C ARG A 128 -13.03 -26.65 5.70
N THR A 129 -14.06 -26.16 6.37
CA THR A 129 -15.43 -26.12 5.84
C THR A 129 -15.90 -24.70 5.50
N ASN A 130 -15.00 -23.71 5.59
CA ASN A 130 -15.29 -22.28 5.50
C ASN A 130 -16.56 -21.91 6.29
N ALA A 131 -16.59 -22.36 7.55
CA ALA A 131 -17.73 -22.17 8.44
C ALA A 131 -17.32 -21.36 9.67
N VAL A 132 -18.23 -20.51 10.13
CA VAL A 132 -18.08 -19.78 11.39
C VAL A 132 -18.99 -20.42 12.41
N VAL A 133 -18.39 -20.89 13.51
CA VAL A 133 -19.10 -21.40 14.68
C VAL A 133 -19.23 -20.25 15.65
N VAL A 134 -20.45 -19.85 15.97
CA VAL A 134 -20.74 -18.75 16.88
C VAL A 134 -21.38 -19.31 18.15
N GLN A 135 -20.82 -18.95 19.29
CA GLN A 135 -21.40 -19.15 20.60
C GLN A 135 -21.90 -17.80 21.15
N ALA A 136 -23.21 -17.63 21.32
CA ALA A 136 -23.83 -16.38 21.76
C ALA A 136 -25.20 -16.62 22.41
N GLU A 137 -25.76 -15.61 23.09
CA GLU A 137 -27.15 -15.65 23.56
C GLU A 137 -28.13 -15.75 22.36
N PRO A 138 -29.31 -16.39 22.49
CA PRO A 138 -30.29 -16.47 21.40
C PRO A 138 -30.69 -15.13 20.76
N ASN A 139 -30.64 -14.02 21.50
CA ASN A 139 -30.91 -12.69 20.97
C ASN A 139 -29.75 -12.18 20.10
N ASP A 140 -28.52 -12.28 20.59
CA ASP A 140 -27.30 -11.90 19.86
C ASP A 140 -27.09 -12.77 18.63
N LEU A 141 -27.41 -14.06 18.71
CA LEU A 141 -27.29 -15.00 17.60
C LEU A 141 -28.13 -14.55 16.40
N ARG A 142 -29.32 -13.97 16.63
CA ARG A 142 -30.12 -13.39 15.53
C ARG A 142 -29.45 -12.18 14.89
N GLU A 143 -28.85 -11.30 15.68
CA GLU A 143 -28.10 -10.14 15.18
C GLU A 143 -26.88 -10.59 14.37
N VAL A 144 -26.08 -11.52 14.92
CA VAL A 144 -24.91 -12.11 14.26
C VAL A 144 -25.30 -12.82 12.96
N THR A 145 -26.44 -13.52 12.93
CA THR A 145 -26.92 -14.18 11.70
C THR A 145 -27.15 -13.17 10.57
N LEU A 146 -27.81 -12.05 10.88
CA LEU A 146 -28.07 -11.01 9.90
C LEU A 146 -26.78 -10.31 9.46
N LEU A 147 -25.85 -10.10 10.38
CA LEU A 147 -24.55 -9.51 10.08
C LEU A 147 -23.72 -10.43 9.17
N ILE A 148 -23.64 -11.72 9.49
CA ILE A 148 -22.97 -12.73 8.65
C ILE A 148 -23.62 -12.79 7.28
N GLN A 149 -24.95 -12.76 7.19
CA GLN A 149 -25.66 -12.81 5.91
C GLN A 149 -25.41 -11.57 5.03
N LYS A 150 -25.19 -10.39 5.63
CA LYS A 150 -24.78 -9.18 4.91
C LYS A 150 -23.32 -9.29 4.46
N ILE A 151 -22.42 -9.71 5.34
CA ILE A 151 -20.99 -9.86 5.03
C ILE A 151 -20.75 -10.90 3.93
N ASP A 152 -21.48 -12.02 3.93
CA ASP A 152 -21.37 -13.05 2.89
C ASP A 152 -21.93 -12.60 1.52
N GLN A 153 -22.77 -11.55 1.48
CA GLN A 153 -23.24 -10.92 0.25
C GLN A 153 -22.33 -9.76 -0.21
N GLU A 154 -21.72 -9.04 0.74
CA GLU A 154 -20.87 -7.87 0.50
C GLU A 154 -19.38 -8.22 0.31
N ALA A 155 -19.04 -9.50 0.18
CA ALA A 155 -17.72 -9.95 -0.27
C ALA A 155 -17.51 -9.52 -1.75
N SER A 156 -17.21 -8.23 -1.87
CA SER A 156 -16.71 -7.44 -2.98
C SER A 156 -16.70 -8.12 -4.35
N GLU A 157 -17.45 -7.53 -5.28
CA GLU A 157 -17.28 -7.71 -6.74
C GLU A 157 -15.90 -7.27 -7.25
N ALA A 158 -14.92 -6.97 -6.39
CA ALA A 158 -13.51 -7.00 -6.74
C ALA A 158 -13.01 -8.45 -6.81
N VAL A 159 -13.67 -9.29 -7.61
CA VAL A 159 -13.01 -10.51 -8.09
C VAL A 159 -11.90 -10.01 -9.00
N ASN A 160 -10.67 -10.11 -8.52
CA ASN A 160 -9.51 -9.81 -9.34
C ASN A 160 -9.46 -10.84 -10.47
N ASP A 161 -9.74 -10.39 -11.68
CA ASP A 161 -9.66 -11.22 -12.87
C ASP A 161 -8.20 -11.38 -13.28
N ILE A 162 -7.85 -12.58 -13.74
CA ILE A 162 -6.53 -12.89 -14.28
C ILE A 162 -6.62 -13.01 -15.79
N LYS A 163 -5.85 -12.20 -16.51
CA LYS A 163 -5.71 -12.30 -17.98
C LYS A 163 -4.24 -12.34 -18.38
N ILE A 164 -3.99 -13.03 -19.47
CA ILE A 164 -2.65 -13.18 -20.05
C ILE A 164 -2.61 -12.34 -21.32
N PHE A 165 -1.64 -11.43 -21.39
CA PHE A 165 -1.39 -10.57 -22.55
C PHE A 165 -0.08 -10.99 -23.23
N PRO A 166 -0.14 -11.66 -24.40
CA PRO A 166 1.06 -11.95 -25.17
C PRO A 166 1.58 -10.67 -25.85
N LEU A 167 2.87 -10.38 -25.70
CA LEU A 167 3.52 -9.21 -26.30
C LEU A 167 4.20 -9.58 -27.62
N LYS A 168 4.15 -8.67 -28.60
CA LYS A 168 4.71 -8.88 -29.94
C LYS A 168 6.03 -8.16 -30.18
N ASN A 169 6.15 -6.94 -29.65
CA ASN A 169 7.25 -6.04 -29.94
C ASN A 169 8.07 -5.72 -28.68
N ALA A 170 7.43 -5.61 -27.52
CA ALA A 170 8.08 -5.34 -26.24
C ALA A 170 8.47 -6.63 -25.49
N LEU A 171 9.51 -6.53 -24.65
CA LEU A 171 9.89 -7.58 -23.71
C LEU A 171 9.02 -7.51 -22.46
N ALA A 172 8.45 -8.65 -22.06
CA ALA A 172 7.55 -8.74 -20.91
C ALA A 172 8.18 -8.28 -19.61
N GLU A 173 9.46 -8.60 -19.39
CA GLU A 173 10.17 -8.21 -18.17
C GLU A 173 10.33 -6.69 -18.04
N GLU A 174 10.74 -6.02 -19.12
CA GLU A 174 10.90 -4.57 -19.15
C GLU A 174 9.56 -3.84 -18.99
N LEU A 175 8.53 -4.32 -19.71
CA LEU A 175 7.21 -3.72 -19.68
C LEU A 175 6.53 -3.90 -18.31
N ALA A 176 6.68 -5.06 -17.67
CA ALA A 176 6.17 -5.31 -16.32
C ALA A 176 6.81 -4.37 -15.30
N ASN A 177 8.13 -4.20 -15.36
CA ASN A 177 8.85 -3.32 -14.45
C ASN A 177 8.41 -1.85 -14.63
N LEU A 178 8.25 -1.40 -15.87
CA LEU A 178 7.77 -0.05 -16.18
C LEU A 178 6.36 0.19 -15.62
N ILE A 179 5.42 -0.74 -15.85
CA ILE A 179 4.03 -0.57 -15.39
C ILE A 179 3.96 -0.68 -13.85
N ASN A 180 4.69 -1.60 -13.23
CA ASN A 180 4.74 -1.71 -11.76
C ASN A 180 5.30 -0.43 -11.11
N GLN A 181 6.34 0.18 -11.70
CA GLN A 181 6.88 1.46 -11.24
C GLN A 181 5.88 2.61 -11.41
N ALA A 182 5.17 2.67 -12.54
CA ALA A 182 4.14 3.68 -12.78
C ALA A 182 2.96 3.55 -11.80
N ILE A 183 2.49 2.33 -11.52
CA ILE A 183 1.43 2.07 -10.54
C ILE A 183 1.91 2.47 -9.14
N GLN A 184 3.13 2.11 -8.75
CA GLN A 184 3.71 2.48 -7.45
C GLN A 184 3.87 4.00 -7.31
N SER A 185 4.27 4.73 -8.35
CA SER A 185 4.40 6.19 -8.27
C SER A 185 3.05 6.90 -8.13
N VAL A 186 1.97 6.30 -8.64
CA VAL A 186 0.60 6.82 -8.52
C VAL A 186 -0.03 6.42 -7.18
N LEU A 187 0.22 5.21 -6.69
CA LEU A 187 -0.22 4.77 -5.35
C LEU A 187 0.59 5.43 -4.23
N SER A 188 1.84 5.80 -4.50
CA SER A 188 2.76 6.45 -3.57
C SER A 188 3.43 7.65 -4.24
N PRO A 189 2.72 8.79 -4.38
CA PRO A 189 3.40 10.04 -4.74
C PRO A 189 4.45 10.33 -3.67
N ALA A 190 5.70 10.39 -4.13
CA ALA A 190 6.91 10.69 -3.40
C ALA A 190 6.73 11.53 -2.12
N THR A 191 6.73 10.86 -0.96
CA THR A 191 7.53 11.34 0.17
C THR A 191 8.98 10.91 -0.07
N THR A 192 9.68 11.57 -0.98
CA THR A 192 11.16 11.55 -1.05
C THR A 192 11.64 12.84 -0.39
N ALA A 193 12.61 12.90 0.50
CA ALA A 193 13.70 11.99 0.81
C ALA A 193 14.25 12.35 2.20
N GLY A 194 14.77 11.36 2.91
CA GLY A 194 15.54 11.60 4.12
C GLY A 194 15.84 10.36 4.95
N THR A 195 16.99 9.75 4.65
CA THR A 195 17.86 9.01 5.59
C THR A 195 17.54 7.54 5.88
N ALA A 196 18.18 6.67 5.10
CA ALA A 196 18.70 5.42 5.61
C ALA A 196 19.82 5.73 6.64
N GLY A 197 19.68 5.22 7.86
CA GLY A 197 20.70 5.29 8.92
C GLY A 197 20.17 5.71 10.29
N GLN A 198 19.62 4.76 11.05
CA GLN A 198 19.59 4.83 12.52
C GLN A 198 21.04 4.77 13.07
N PRO A 199 21.37 5.29 14.28
CA PRO A 199 20.47 5.54 15.42
C PRO A 199 20.72 6.86 16.20
N GLN A 200 19.67 7.61 16.55
CA GLN A 200 19.59 8.27 17.87
C GLN A 200 18.17 8.78 18.18
N ILE A 201 17.55 8.06 19.10
CA ILE A 201 16.23 8.27 19.70
C ILE A 201 16.39 9.40 20.72
N ALA A 202 15.64 10.50 20.60
CA ALA A 202 15.11 11.31 21.74
C ALA A 202 14.59 12.72 21.38
N ALA A 203 14.92 13.32 20.23
CA ALA A 203 14.57 14.73 19.96
C ALA A 203 13.35 14.95 19.04
N ALA A 204 12.84 13.91 18.37
CA ALA A 204 11.80 14.00 17.34
C ALA A 204 10.35 13.86 17.84
N ALA A 205 10.13 13.66 19.15
CA ALA A 205 8.79 13.47 19.70
C ALA A 205 8.03 14.78 19.98
N ARG A 206 8.70 15.95 19.97
CA ARG A 206 8.06 17.24 20.30
C ARG A 206 7.79 18.15 19.10
N VAL A 207 8.56 18.04 18.02
CA VAL A 207 8.33 18.84 16.80
C VAL A 207 7.30 18.18 15.86
N ALA A 208 7.00 16.90 16.06
CA ALA A 208 6.00 16.18 15.28
C ALA A 208 4.54 16.55 15.63
N GLN A 209 4.28 17.11 16.81
CA GLN A 209 2.92 17.41 17.26
C GLN A 209 2.42 18.78 16.75
N GLU A 210 3.30 19.79 16.63
CA GLU A 210 2.92 21.12 16.13
C GLU A 210 2.79 21.19 14.60
N LEU A 211 3.44 20.30 13.85
CA LEU A 211 3.33 20.29 12.38
C LEU A 211 2.12 19.47 11.86
N GLN A 212 1.40 18.77 12.76
CA GLN A 212 0.27 17.93 12.41
C GLN A 212 -1.05 18.71 12.35
N GLU A 213 -1.16 19.83 13.07
CA GLU A 213 -2.30 20.76 12.98
C GLU A 213 -2.27 21.61 11.70
N ALA A 214 -1.08 21.93 11.19
CA ALA A 214 -0.91 22.67 9.93
C ALA A 214 -1.18 21.81 8.67
N LYS A 215 -1.20 20.47 8.79
CA LYS A 215 -1.47 19.55 7.68
C LYS A 215 -2.95 19.30 7.40
N SER A 216 -3.83 19.50 8.38
CA SER A 216 -5.28 19.37 8.21
C SER A 216 -5.95 20.60 7.58
N ALA A 217 -5.32 21.77 7.61
CA ALA A 217 -5.93 23.01 7.13
C ALA A 217 -5.74 23.29 5.62
N ILE A 218 -4.72 22.71 4.96
CA ILE A 218 -4.39 23.04 3.56
C ILE A 218 -5.08 22.10 2.55
N LEU A 219 -5.54 20.92 2.99
CA LEU A 219 -6.28 19.98 2.12
C LEU A 219 -7.80 20.22 2.08
N GLN A 220 -8.31 21.19 2.84
CA GLN A 220 -9.74 21.56 2.82
C GLN A 220 -10.06 22.73 1.87
N PHE A 221 -9.07 23.44 1.33
CA PHE A 221 -9.30 24.63 0.49
C PHE A 221 -9.13 24.44 -1.03
N LEU A 222 -8.93 23.20 -1.51
CA LEU A 222 -9.05 22.89 -2.95
C LEU A 222 -10.19 21.90 -3.26
N ALA A 223 -11.19 21.84 -2.38
CA ALA A 223 -12.44 21.10 -2.59
C ALA A 223 -13.63 22.07 -2.72
N VAL A 224 -13.48 23.13 -3.52
CA VAL A 224 -14.61 23.90 -4.03
C VAL A 224 -14.25 24.28 -5.46
N GLU A 225 -14.87 23.59 -6.41
CA GLU A 225 -15.44 24.12 -7.67
C GLU A 225 -15.45 23.03 -8.75
N GLY A 226 -16.64 22.76 -9.30
CA GLY A 226 -16.80 22.01 -10.55
C GLY A 226 -17.29 20.56 -10.40
N GLU A 227 -18.60 20.41 -10.53
CA GLU A 227 -19.41 19.19 -10.57
C GLU A 227 -18.77 17.87 -11.07
N LYS A 228 -19.11 16.80 -10.32
CA LYS A 228 -18.94 15.36 -10.61
C LYS A 228 -17.56 14.74 -10.31
N GLN A 229 -17.10 14.92 -9.08
CA GLN A 229 -16.28 13.91 -8.42
C GLN A 229 -17.14 12.68 -8.12
N LYS A 230 -17.14 11.71 -9.04
CA LYS A 230 -17.37 10.31 -8.67
C LYS A 230 -16.27 10.00 -7.64
N LEU A 231 -16.63 9.87 -6.36
CA LEU A 231 -15.74 9.34 -5.34
C LEU A 231 -15.38 7.90 -5.76
N VAL A 232 -14.40 7.74 -6.64
CA VAL A 232 -13.66 6.50 -6.80
C VAL A 232 -12.79 6.45 -5.56
N ARG A 233 -13.39 5.92 -4.50
CA ARG A 233 -12.82 5.77 -3.18
C ARG A 233 -11.43 5.14 -3.30
N SER A 234 -10.52 5.55 -2.44
CA SER A 234 -9.16 5.04 -2.24
C SER A 234 -9.03 3.53 -1.93
N GLY A 235 -10.04 2.70 -2.25
CA GLY A 235 -10.05 1.24 -2.10
C GLY A 235 -10.34 0.46 -3.38
N ILE A 236 -10.50 1.10 -4.55
CA ILE A 236 -10.79 0.42 -5.84
C ILE A 236 -9.56 0.27 -6.75
N LEU A 237 -8.40 0.78 -6.33
CA LEU A 237 -7.09 0.45 -6.92
C LEU A 237 -6.41 -0.69 -6.14
N ALA A 238 -7.22 -1.53 -5.50
CA ALA A 238 -6.77 -2.68 -4.71
C ALA A 238 -6.09 -3.70 -5.62
N ASP A 239 -4.81 -3.94 -5.35
CA ASP A 239 -4.05 -5.12 -5.73
C ASP A 239 -3.97 -5.42 -7.25
N ILE A 240 -3.58 -4.41 -8.05
CA ILE A 240 -3.13 -4.66 -9.42
C ILE A 240 -1.75 -5.33 -9.34
N ARG A 241 -1.68 -6.60 -9.74
CA ARG A 241 -0.44 -7.38 -9.77
C ARG A 241 -0.09 -7.78 -11.19
N ILE A 242 1.07 -7.33 -11.67
CA ILE A 242 1.57 -7.64 -13.00
C ILE A 242 2.83 -8.49 -12.84
N THR A 243 2.78 -9.71 -13.36
CA THR A 243 3.90 -10.67 -13.33
C THR A 243 4.32 -10.98 -14.76
N PRO A 244 5.59 -10.77 -15.14
CA PRO A 244 6.09 -11.17 -16.44
C PRO A 244 6.32 -12.69 -16.50
N ASP A 245 5.90 -13.33 -17.59
CA ASP A 245 6.37 -14.67 -17.98
C ASP A 245 7.39 -14.52 -19.14
N PRO A 246 8.71 -14.54 -18.84
CA PRO A 246 9.75 -14.37 -19.86
C PRO A 246 9.81 -15.55 -20.82
N ARG A 247 9.31 -16.74 -20.44
CA ARG A 247 9.34 -17.93 -21.30
C ARG A 247 8.37 -17.80 -22.48
N THR A 248 7.25 -17.13 -22.27
CA THR A 248 6.20 -16.94 -23.29
C THR A 248 6.08 -15.50 -23.78
N ASN A 249 6.99 -14.62 -23.36
CA ASN A 249 6.93 -13.18 -23.58
C ASN A 249 5.53 -12.60 -23.34
N SER A 250 4.93 -12.96 -22.20
CA SER A 250 3.55 -12.59 -21.87
C SER A 250 3.48 -11.92 -20.49
N LEU A 251 2.53 -10.99 -20.32
CA LEU A 251 2.21 -10.39 -19.04
C LEU A 251 0.98 -11.05 -18.43
N VAL A 252 1.14 -11.56 -17.21
CA VAL A 252 0.01 -12.03 -16.39
C VAL A 252 -0.43 -10.86 -15.52
N VAL A 253 -1.65 -10.37 -15.76
CA VAL A 253 -2.23 -9.24 -15.03
C VAL A 253 -3.37 -9.75 -14.18
N THR A 254 -3.31 -9.46 -12.89
CA THR A 254 -4.37 -9.68 -11.91
C THR A 254 -4.88 -8.32 -11.47
N ALA A 255 -6.13 -8.00 -11.77
CA ALA A 255 -6.69 -6.68 -11.48
C ALA A 255 -8.23 -6.72 -11.42
N PRO A 256 -8.88 -5.77 -10.71
CA PRO A 256 -10.32 -5.57 -10.80
C PRO A 256 -10.79 -5.29 -12.25
N PRO A 257 -12.03 -5.65 -12.62
CA PRO A 257 -12.51 -5.51 -14.00
C PRO A 257 -12.45 -4.07 -14.53
N GLU A 258 -12.70 -3.06 -13.68
CA GLU A 258 -12.65 -1.64 -14.07
C GLU A 258 -11.23 -1.15 -14.42
N SER A 259 -10.18 -1.68 -13.76
CA SER A 259 -8.78 -1.33 -14.06
C SER A 259 -8.17 -2.22 -15.14
N MET A 260 -8.74 -3.40 -15.37
CA MET A 260 -8.25 -4.33 -16.37
C MET A 260 -8.35 -3.79 -17.80
N ASP A 261 -9.46 -3.12 -18.13
CA ASP A 261 -9.65 -2.47 -19.43
C ASP A 261 -8.63 -1.35 -19.68
N LEU A 262 -8.29 -0.60 -18.61
CA LEU A 262 -7.27 0.46 -18.67
C LEU A 262 -5.88 -0.13 -18.90
N ILE A 263 -5.52 -1.21 -18.21
CA ILE A 263 -4.23 -1.89 -18.38
C ILE A 263 -4.12 -2.50 -19.78
N GLU A 264 -5.19 -3.09 -20.31
CA GLU A 264 -5.21 -3.60 -21.68
C GLU A 264 -4.92 -2.51 -22.72
N ALA A 265 -5.54 -1.34 -22.56
CA ALA A 265 -5.29 -0.20 -23.44
C ALA A 265 -3.83 0.29 -23.34
N LEU A 266 -3.29 0.34 -22.12
CA LEU A 266 -1.91 0.74 -21.86
C LEU A 266 -0.90 -0.25 -22.50
N ILE A 267 -1.10 -1.56 -22.31
CA ILE A 267 -0.25 -2.59 -22.90
C ILE A 267 -0.25 -2.49 -24.42
N LYS A 268 -1.41 -2.32 -25.05
CA LYS A 268 -1.51 -2.14 -26.52
C LYS A 268 -0.82 -0.88 -27.02
N TYR A 269 -0.79 0.17 -26.22
CA TYR A 269 -0.10 1.41 -26.58
C TYR A 269 1.42 1.25 -26.50
N LEU A 270 1.91 0.55 -25.48
CA LEU A 270 3.34 0.33 -25.24
C LEU A 270 3.94 -0.80 -26.10
N ASP A 271 3.15 -1.82 -26.49
CA ASP A 271 3.58 -2.91 -27.37
C ASP A 271 3.59 -2.51 -28.86
N ARG A 272 4.09 -1.32 -29.18
CA ARG A 272 4.30 -0.85 -30.56
C ARG A 272 5.76 -1.05 -30.97
N PRO A 273 6.04 -1.32 -32.27
CA PRO A 273 7.41 -1.38 -32.73
C PRO A 273 8.09 -0.04 -32.47
N ALA A 274 9.27 -0.06 -31.81
CA ALA A 274 10.09 1.12 -31.68
C ALA A 274 10.56 1.54 -33.09
N GLU A 275 10.14 2.70 -33.57
CA GLU A 275 10.55 3.28 -34.86
C GLU A 275 12.01 3.80 -34.84
N GLN A 276 12.92 3.09 -34.18
CA GLN A 276 14.35 3.42 -34.20
C GLN A 276 15.01 2.73 -35.39
N VAL A 277 14.86 3.31 -36.58
CA VAL A 277 15.58 2.86 -37.78
C VAL A 277 16.95 3.54 -37.78
N ALA A 278 18.01 2.77 -37.53
CA ALA A 278 19.37 3.23 -37.80
C ALA A 278 19.56 3.30 -39.33
N GLU A 279 19.87 4.48 -39.84
CA GLU A 279 20.21 4.68 -41.25
C GLU A 279 21.71 4.43 -41.45
N ILE A 280 22.09 4.00 -42.66
CA ILE A 280 23.49 3.80 -43.05
C ILE A 280 23.79 4.77 -44.19
N LYS A 281 24.78 5.65 -43.99
CA LYS A 281 25.33 6.51 -45.05
C LYS A 281 26.80 6.19 -45.31
N ILE A 282 27.17 6.16 -46.58
CA ILE A 282 28.54 5.94 -47.03
C ILE A 282 29.08 7.26 -47.60
N PHE A 283 30.15 7.77 -47.01
CA PHE A 283 30.83 8.99 -47.44
C PHE A 283 32.17 8.63 -48.09
N THR A 284 32.32 8.94 -49.38
CA THR A 284 33.61 8.81 -50.08
C THR A 284 34.39 10.10 -49.95
N LEU A 285 35.59 10.05 -49.40
CA LEU A 285 36.44 11.23 -49.16
C LEU A 285 37.44 11.42 -50.30
N GLN A 286 37.62 12.66 -50.77
CA GLN A 286 38.51 12.98 -51.90
C GLN A 286 39.86 13.53 -51.45
N ASN A 287 39.89 14.39 -50.44
CA ASN A 287 41.09 15.12 -50.02
C ASN A 287 41.57 14.69 -48.62
N ALA A 288 40.65 14.29 -47.74
CA ALA A 288 40.95 13.81 -46.40
C ALA A 288 41.06 12.27 -46.33
N SER A 289 41.88 11.77 -45.40
CA SER A 289 41.97 10.34 -45.10
C SER A 289 40.78 9.89 -44.25
N ALA A 290 40.07 8.84 -44.69
CA ALA A 290 38.93 8.27 -43.97
C ALA A 290 39.28 7.82 -42.55
N GLN A 291 40.50 7.34 -42.33
CA GLN A 291 41.00 6.96 -41.02
C GLN A 291 41.04 8.16 -40.07
N THR A 292 41.63 9.27 -40.51
CA THR A 292 41.78 10.49 -39.71
C THR A 292 40.45 11.17 -39.45
N VAL A 293 39.54 11.17 -40.44
CA VAL A 293 38.20 11.73 -40.28
C VAL A 293 37.39 10.89 -39.29
N ALA A 294 37.47 9.55 -39.35
CA ALA A 294 36.81 8.68 -38.38
C ALA A 294 37.30 8.92 -36.95
N GLU A 295 38.60 9.00 -36.71
CA GLU A 295 39.17 9.27 -35.38
C GLU A 295 38.69 10.61 -34.81
N ILE A 296 38.58 11.65 -35.65
CA ILE A 296 38.06 12.96 -35.24
C ILE A 296 36.55 12.87 -34.92
N LEU A 297 35.78 12.14 -35.73
CA LEU A 297 34.34 11.96 -35.51
C LEU A 297 34.07 11.11 -34.26
N ASP A 298 34.80 10.01 -34.07
CA ASP A 298 34.74 9.19 -32.85
C ASP A 298 35.03 10.08 -31.62
N ALA A 299 36.10 10.88 -31.64
CA ALA A 299 36.42 11.79 -30.54
C ALA A 299 35.35 12.88 -30.27
N LEU A 300 34.68 13.37 -31.32
CA LEU A 300 33.62 14.38 -31.19
C LEU A 300 32.29 13.80 -30.68
N PHE A 301 31.99 12.55 -31.04
CA PHE A 301 30.70 11.90 -30.76
C PHE A 301 30.74 10.91 -29.57
N GLU A 302 31.91 10.45 -29.14
CA GLU A 302 32.09 9.64 -27.92
C GLU A 302 31.90 10.48 -26.65
N ASP A 303 32.26 11.77 -26.71
CA ASP A 303 32.05 12.76 -25.63
C ASP A 303 30.57 13.11 -25.44
N THR A 304 29.71 12.87 -26.44
CA THR A 304 28.26 13.13 -26.35
C THR A 304 27.46 11.97 -25.76
N LEU A 305 27.97 10.73 -25.81
CA LEU A 305 27.32 9.54 -25.24
C LEU A 305 27.65 9.31 -23.75
N SER A 306 28.70 9.97 -23.25
CA SER A 306 29.23 9.79 -21.88
C SER A 306 28.80 10.90 -20.91
N GLY A 307 27.71 11.61 -21.20
CA GLY A 307 27.28 12.85 -20.54
C GLY A 307 26.93 12.75 -19.04
N ASP A 308 27.97 12.78 -18.19
CA ASP A 308 27.96 13.30 -16.82
C ASP A 308 28.94 14.50 -16.71
N GLY A 309 28.88 15.45 -17.66
CA GLY A 309 29.79 16.60 -17.66
C GLY A 309 29.31 17.76 -18.54
N GLU A 310 29.21 18.94 -17.93
CA GLU A 310 28.67 20.22 -18.43
C GLU A 310 29.35 20.85 -19.68
N THR A 311 30.10 20.13 -20.51
CA THR A 311 30.86 20.73 -21.64
C THR A 311 30.75 20.01 -22.98
N GLY A 312 29.70 19.22 -23.21
CA GLY A 312 29.39 18.69 -24.54
C GLY A 312 28.69 19.72 -25.43
N ILE A 313 29.04 19.75 -26.73
CA ILE A 313 28.32 20.52 -27.75
C ILE A 313 26.87 19.97 -27.81
N ARG A 314 25.97 20.64 -27.09
CA ARG A 314 24.53 20.36 -27.20
C ARG A 314 24.10 20.74 -28.60
N LEU A 315 23.72 19.74 -29.39
CA LEU A 315 23.04 19.92 -30.67
C LEU A 315 21.81 20.81 -30.42
N ALA A 316 21.93 22.08 -30.77
CA ALA A 316 20.86 23.06 -30.66
C ALA A 316 19.78 22.74 -31.70
N GLY A 317 18.94 21.75 -31.40
CA GLY A 317 17.87 21.30 -32.29
C GLY A 317 17.27 19.92 -32.01
N SER A 318 17.87 19.07 -31.16
CA SER A 318 17.28 17.77 -30.81
C SER A 318 16.38 17.89 -29.57
N GLU A 319 15.09 18.21 -29.77
CA GLU A 319 14.05 18.01 -28.74
C GLU A 319 13.73 16.52 -28.52
N ASP A 320 14.16 15.62 -29.41
CA ASP A 320 13.94 14.18 -29.29
C ASP A 320 15.15 13.45 -28.69
N ALA A 321 15.10 13.27 -27.37
CA ALA A 321 16.05 12.45 -26.60
C ALA A 321 16.09 10.97 -27.05
N THR A 322 15.20 10.55 -27.95
CA THR A 322 15.14 9.21 -28.53
C THR A 322 16.05 9.02 -29.75
N SER A 323 16.32 10.07 -30.53
CA SER A 323 17.28 10.02 -31.66
C SER A 323 18.73 9.96 -31.19
N ALA A 324 19.03 10.43 -29.97
CA ALA A 324 20.35 10.33 -29.33
C ALA A 324 20.67 8.92 -28.80
N LEU A 325 19.68 8.03 -28.69
CA LEU A 325 19.87 6.66 -28.17
C LEU A 325 20.50 5.71 -29.20
N VAL A 326 20.39 6.02 -30.50
CA VAL A 326 21.08 5.26 -31.55
C VAL A 326 22.53 5.74 -31.61
N GLY A 327 23.41 5.03 -30.90
CA GLY A 327 24.83 5.34 -30.88
C GLY A 327 25.42 5.40 -32.29
N LEU A 328 26.05 6.52 -32.62
CA LEU A 328 26.80 6.68 -33.86
C LEU A 328 27.96 5.69 -33.88
N ARG A 329 28.03 4.87 -34.93
CA ARG A 329 29.17 3.99 -35.19
C ARG A 329 29.77 4.33 -36.54
N PHE A 330 31.08 4.57 -36.54
CA PHE A 330 31.83 4.82 -37.75
C PHE A 330 32.67 3.58 -38.10
N SER A 331 32.72 3.23 -39.37
CA SER A 331 33.59 2.17 -39.90
C SER A 331 34.27 2.69 -41.15
N VAL A 332 35.55 2.36 -41.34
CA VAL A 332 36.37 2.88 -42.43
C VAL A 332 36.73 1.76 -43.38
N ASP A 333 36.48 1.95 -44.68
CA ASP A 333 37.10 1.17 -45.75
C ASP A 333 38.30 1.95 -46.31
N THR A 334 39.50 1.55 -45.91
CA THR A 334 40.76 2.16 -46.34
C THR A 334 41.08 1.90 -47.80
N ARG A 335 40.53 0.85 -48.40
CA ARG A 335 40.75 0.51 -49.83
C ARG A 335 40.02 1.50 -50.75
N THR A 336 38.85 1.99 -50.35
CA THR A 336 38.05 2.95 -51.13
C THR A 336 38.03 4.36 -50.53
N ASN A 337 38.83 4.61 -49.49
CA ASN A 337 38.83 5.85 -48.71
C ASN A 337 37.40 6.30 -48.36
N SER A 338 36.60 5.36 -47.83
CA SER A 338 35.18 5.57 -47.54
C SER A 338 34.91 5.45 -46.05
N LEU A 339 34.11 6.37 -45.51
CA LEU A 339 33.61 6.38 -44.15
C LEU A 339 32.14 5.91 -44.16
N ILE A 340 31.85 4.83 -43.46
CA ILE A 340 30.51 4.32 -43.25
C ILE A 340 30.05 4.81 -41.88
N ALA A 341 28.95 5.54 -41.83
CA ALA A 341 28.33 5.99 -40.58
C ALA A 341 26.96 5.31 -40.40
N ILE A 342 26.73 4.78 -39.20
CA ILE A 342 25.47 4.15 -38.79
C ILE A 342 24.92 4.98 -37.63
N GLY A 343 23.68 5.47 -37.73
CA GLY A 343 23.08 6.32 -36.71
C GLY A 343 21.65 6.78 -37.04
N GLY A 344 21.07 7.61 -36.17
CA GLY A 344 19.81 8.29 -36.47
C GLY A 344 19.94 9.29 -37.63
N ALA A 345 18.86 9.51 -38.38
CA ALA A 345 18.83 10.39 -39.55
C ALA A 345 19.35 11.81 -39.25
N ASP A 346 18.96 12.37 -38.10
CA ASP A 346 19.38 13.71 -37.66
C ASP A 346 20.89 13.78 -37.39
N ALA A 347 21.42 12.79 -36.68
CA ALA A 347 22.84 12.70 -36.36
C ALA A 347 23.70 12.54 -37.62
N LEU A 348 23.22 11.75 -38.59
CA LEU A 348 23.89 11.56 -39.88
C LEU A 348 23.94 12.85 -40.72
N SER A 349 22.93 13.72 -40.63
CA SER A 349 22.94 15.01 -41.32
C SER A 349 24.05 15.95 -40.80
N VAL A 350 24.33 15.88 -39.50
CA VAL A 350 25.40 16.67 -38.86
C VAL A 350 26.77 16.08 -39.21
N VAL A 351 26.91 14.75 -39.15
CA VAL A 351 28.12 14.05 -39.62
C VAL A 351 28.42 14.42 -41.06
N GLU A 352 27.41 14.44 -41.94
CA GLU A 352 27.58 14.82 -43.35
C GLU A 352 28.15 16.24 -43.50
N ALA A 353 27.62 17.21 -42.77
CA ALA A 353 28.13 18.59 -42.80
C ALA A 353 29.57 18.70 -42.28
N ILE A 354 29.91 17.95 -41.22
CA ILE A 354 31.27 17.91 -40.66
C ILE A 354 32.23 17.25 -41.65
N VAL A 355 31.87 16.09 -42.21
CA VAL A 355 32.66 15.35 -43.21
C VAL A 355 32.92 16.22 -44.45
N LEU A 356 31.90 16.90 -44.98
CA LEU A 356 32.05 17.83 -46.09
C LEU A 356 33.04 18.96 -45.78
N ARG A 357 33.02 19.48 -44.56
CA ARG A 357 33.92 20.57 -44.15
C ARG A 357 35.35 20.09 -43.92
N LEU A 358 35.55 18.89 -43.39
CA LEU A 358 36.87 18.28 -43.23
C LEU A 358 37.48 17.86 -44.57
N ASP A 359 36.68 17.34 -45.50
CA ASP A 359 37.15 16.94 -46.83
C ASP A 359 37.46 18.14 -47.74
N GLN A 360 36.99 19.34 -47.40
CA GLN A 360 37.37 20.58 -48.09
C GLN A 360 38.72 21.17 -47.63
N GLY A 361 39.51 20.41 -46.85
CA GLY A 361 40.72 20.85 -46.17
C GLY A 361 41.76 21.59 -47.03
N ASP A 362 41.80 22.90 -46.84
CA ASP A 362 42.96 23.80 -46.87
C ASP A 362 43.95 23.60 -48.05
N LEU A 363 43.56 24.05 -49.24
CA LEU A 363 44.52 24.46 -50.26
C LEU A 363 45.27 25.72 -49.78
N ARG A 364 46.14 25.58 -48.77
CA ARG A 364 47.23 26.52 -48.54
C ARG A 364 48.16 26.42 -49.74
N GLN A 365 47.79 27.10 -50.82
CA GLN A 365 48.72 27.58 -51.82
C GLN A 365 49.65 28.60 -51.13
N ARG A 366 50.55 28.12 -50.27
CA ARG A 366 51.73 28.90 -49.88
C ARG A 366 52.63 28.94 -51.11
N ARG A 367 52.36 29.91 -51.98
CA ARG A 367 53.25 30.26 -53.08
C ARG A 367 54.48 30.90 -52.46
N SER A 368 55.52 30.12 -52.18
CA SER A 368 56.80 30.64 -51.74
C SER A 368 57.52 31.23 -52.95
N GLU A 369 57.33 32.53 -53.18
CA GLU A 369 58.12 33.23 -54.18
C GLU A 369 59.42 33.69 -53.53
N VAL A 370 60.54 33.05 -53.90
CA VAL A 370 61.86 33.42 -53.40
C VAL A 370 62.35 34.60 -54.24
N ILE A 371 62.19 35.81 -53.71
CA ILE A 371 62.73 37.02 -54.32
C ILE A 371 64.22 37.10 -53.98
N ARG A 372 65.10 36.87 -54.95
CA ARG A 372 66.54 37.13 -54.79
C ARG A 372 66.79 38.64 -54.90
N LEU A 373 67.37 39.25 -53.87
CA LEU A 373 67.80 40.65 -53.88
C LEU A 373 69.04 40.79 -54.79
N LYS A 374 68.99 41.69 -55.78
CA LYS A 374 70.06 41.88 -56.78
C LYS A 374 71.32 42.59 -56.27
N ASN A 375 71.33 43.12 -55.04
CA ASN A 375 72.46 43.95 -54.60
C ASN A 375 72.69 44.02 -53.08
N SER A 376 72.75 42.88 -52.41
CA SER A 376 73.28 42.81 -51.04
C SER A 376 73.92 41.45 -50.80
N ALA A 377 75.17 41.45 -50.33
CA ALA A 377 75.88 40.24 -49.92
C ALA A 377 75.18 39.62 -48.69
N ALA A 378 74.96 38.31 -48.73
CA ALA A 378 74.60 37.54 -47.56
C ALA A 378 75.85 37.44 -46.67
N GLU A 379 75.79 38.03 -45.48
CA GLU A 379 76.82 37.86 -44.46
C GLU A 379 76.50 36.55 -43.73
N ASP A 380 77.43 35.59 -43.82
CA ASP A 380 77.33 34.27 -43.20
C ASP A 380 77.28 34.39 -41.67
N ALA A 381 76.29 33.73 -41.06
CA ALA A 381 76.30 33.31 -39.66
C ALA A 381 75.63 31.94 -39.54
#